data_AF-A0A699X2S0-F1
#
_entry.id   AF-A0A699X2S0-F1
#
_cell.length_a   1.000
_cell.length_b   1.000
_cell.length_c   1.000
_cell.angle_alpha   90.00
_cell.angle_beta   90.00
_cell.angle_gamma   90.00
#
_symmetry.space_group_name_H-M   'P 1'
#
loop_
_entity.id
_entity.type
_entity.pdbx_description
1 polymer ?
#
loop_
_entity_poly.entity_id
_entity_poly.type
_entity_poly.pdbx_seq_one_letter_code
_entity_poly.pdbx_strand_id
1 'polypeptide(L)'
;KKDYPKLKNQNHGNKPVIPEAKRKAYTIGGGDANPGSNVVTGTFLLNNHHASVLFDSGADRSFVSTTCSTLLDVISDTLDVSYAVELADIRISETNNVL
;
A
#
# COMPACT_ATOMS: atom_id res chain seq x y z
N LYS A 1 29.59 -3.35 -7.23
CA LYS A 1 28.98 -4.56 -7.84
C LYS A 1 28.17 -5.24 -6.75
N LYS A 2 26.84 -5.05 -6.73
CA LYS A 2 25.94 -5.64 -5.70
C LYS A 2 25.33 -6.90 -6.31
N ASP A 3 25.76 -8.06 -5.83
CA ASP A 3 25.19 -9.36 -6.20
C ASP A 3 23.87 -9.56 -5.46
N TYR A 4 22.77 -9.66 -6.21
CA TYR A 4 21.47 -10.06 -5.68
C TYR A 4 21.30 -11.57 -5.90
N PRO A 5 20.86 -12.34 -4.90
CA PRO A 5 20.68 -13.78 -5.05
C PRO A 5 19.50 -14.09 -5.98
N LYS A 6 19.76 -14.86 -7.04
CA LYS A 6 18.73 -15.37 -7.95
C LYS A 6 17.93 -16.48 -7.27
N LEU A 7 16.61 -16.30 -7.15
CA LEU A 7 15.70 -17.34 -6.66
C LEU A 7 15.53 -18.44 -7.73
N LYS A 8 15.90 -19.67 -7.39
CA LYS A 8 15.72 -20.86 -8.23
C LYS A 8 14.38 -21.50 -7.87
N ASN A 9 13.45 -21.56 -8.81
CA ASN A 9 12.15 -22.20 -8.61
C ASN A 9 12.26 -23.71 -8.91
N GLN A 10 11.86 -24.56 -7.96
CA GLN A 10 11.61 -25.99 -8.20
C GLN A 10 10.18 -26.31 -7.74
N ASN A 11 9.35 -26.73 -8.69
CA ASN A 11 7.97 -27.15 -8.46
C ASN A 11 7.94 -28.64 -8.07
N HIS A 12 7.30 -29.00 -6.95
CA HIS A 12 6.27 -30.05 -6.87
C HIS A 12 5.77 -30.21 -5.42
N GLY A 13 4.45 -30.16 -5.19
CA GLY A 13 3.87 -30.46 -3.87
C GLY A 13 2.50 -29.83 -3.63
N ASN A 14 1.48 -30.50 -4.13
CA ASN A 14 0.04 -30.26 -4.01
C ASN A 14 -0.40 -29.99 -2.55
N LYS A 15 -0.84 -28.77 -2.25
CA LYS A 15 -1.50 -28.34 -1.01
C LYS A 15 -2.59 -27.29 -1.34
N PRO A 16 -3.63 -27.13 -0.50
CA PRO A 16 -4.78 -26.28 -0.81
C PRO A 16 -4.32 -24.83 -1.00
N VAL A 17 -4.84 -24.18 -2.04
CA VAL A 17 -4.49 -22.82 -2.44
C VAL A 17 -5.05 -21.85 -1.40
N ILE A 18 -4.27 -21.59 -0.36
CA ILE A 18 -4.31 -20.30 0.33
C ILE A 18 -3.73 -19.30 -0.68
N PRO A 19 -4.35 -18.14 -0.95
CA PRO A 19 -3.77 -17.14 -1.83
C PRO A 19 -2.45 -16.69 -1.22
N GLU A 20 -1.36 -17.29 -1.69
CA GLU A 20 -0.03 -16.94 -1.28
C GLU A 20 0.17 -15.50 -1.74
N ALA A 21 0.29 -14.58 -0.78
CA ALA A 21 0.52 -13.17 -1.05
C ALA A 21 1.85 -13.04 -1.80
N LYS A 22 1.80 -13.09 -3.14
CA LYS A 22 2.95 -12.89 -4.01
C LYS A 22 3.43 -11.46 -3.78
N ARG A 23 4.51 -11.32 -3.02
CA ARG A 23 5.16 -10.03 -2.75
C ARG A 23 5.73 -9.51 -4.06
N LYS A 24 4.97 -8.64 -4.75
CA LYS A 24 5.44 -7.93 -5.94
C LYS A 24 6.28 -6.74 -5.46
N ALA A 25 7.57 -6.74 -5.78
CA ALA A 25 8.41 -5.56 -5.64
C ALA A 25 8.33 -4.74 -6.94
N TYR A 26 8.01 -3.46 -6.83
CA TYR A 26 7.99 -2.53 -7.96
C TYR A 26 9.20 -1.60 -7.86
N THR A 27 9.97 -1.49 -8.93
CA THR A 27 11.08 -0.52 -9.03
C THR A 27 10.60 0.74 -9.74
N ILE A 28 10.78 1.90 -9.11
CA ILE A 28 10.48 3.19 -9.71
C ILE A 28 11.55 3.45 -10.80
N GLY A 29 11.11 3.63 -12.05
CA GLY A 29 11.99 4.08 -13.13
C GLY A 29 12.40 5.53 -12.87
N GLY A 30 13.71 5.82 -12.91
CA GLY A 30 14.31 7.07 -12.41
C GLY A 30 13.99 8.37 -13.16
N GLY A 31 12.85 8.48 -13.86
CA GLY A 31 12.49 9.64 -14.67
C GLY A 31 11.85 10.80 -13.90
N ASP A 32 11.06 10.52 -12.86
CA ASP A 32 10.20 11.53 -12.19
C ASP A 32 10.42 11.66 -10.68
N ALA A 33 11.41 10.95 -10.12
CA ALA A 33 11.69 11.02 -8.68
C ALA A 33 12.48 12.29 -8.37
N ASN A 34 11.82 13.27 -7.75
CA ASN A 34 12.48 14.47 -7.23
C ASN A 34 13.36 14.05 -6.04
N PRO A 35 14.70 14.11 -6.13
CA PRO A 35 15.60 13.45 -5.16
C PRO A 35 15.53 14.05 -3.73
N GLY A 36 14.87 15.19 -3.55
CA GLY A 36 14.60 15.79 -2.24
C GLY A 36 13.19 15.54 -1.69
N SER A 37 12.33 14.82 -2.42
CA SER A 37 10.98 14.49 -1.96
C SER A 37 10.98 13.15 -1.20
N ASN A 38 10.44 13.14 0.02
CA ASN A 38 10.14 11.90 0.74
C ASN A 38 8.88 11.20 0.18
N VAL A 39 8.18 11.88 -0.71
CA VAL A 39 6.92 11.44 -1.29
C VAL A 39 7.17 10.87 -2.68
N VAL A 40 6.71 9.63 -2.88
CA VAL A 40 6.66 8.93 -4.17
C VAL A 40 5.20 8.63 -4.51
N THR A 41 4.76 8.99 -5.71
CA THR A 41 3.44 8.64 -6.21
C THR A 41 3.52 7.47 -7.18
N GLY A 42 2.55 6.56 -7.14
CA GLY A 42 2.41 5.50 -8.13
C GLY A 42 0.94 5.11 -8.35
N THR A 43 0.64 4.57 -9.52
CA THR A 43 -0.70 4.05 -9.84
C THR A 43 -0.72 2.54 -9.66
N PHE A 44 -1.68 2.04 -8.88
CA PHE A 44 -1.84 0.63 -8.57
C PHE A 44 -3.25 0.15 -8.93
N LEU A 45 -3.35 -1.13 -9.26
CA LEU A 45 -4.64 -1.80 -9.39
C LEU A 45 -5.05 -2.33 -8.02
N LEU A 46 -6.03 -1.69 -7.39
CA LEU A 46 -6.61 -2.09 -6.09
C LEU A 46 -8.05 -2.53 -6.32
N ASN A 47 -8.37 -3.77 -5.97
CA ASN A 47 -9.66 -4.41 -6.26
C ASN A 47 -10.19 -4.15 -7.69
N ASN A 48 -9.34 -4.35 -8.71
CA ASN A 48 -9.67 -4.10 -10.12
C ASN A 48 -9.96 -2.62 -10.50
N HIS A 49 -9.61 -1.67 -9.63
CA HIS A 49 -9.71 -0.22 -9.89
C HIS A 49 -8.32 0.42 -9.89
N HIS A 50 -8.08 1.34 -10.83
CA HIS A 50 -6.85 2.12 -10.83
C HIS A 50 -6.92 3.19 -9.73
N ALA A 51 -6.00 3.10 -8.78
CA ALA A 51 -5.87 4.05 -7.68
C ALA A 51 -4.49 4.70 -7.72
N SER A 52 -4.44 6.01 -7.47
CA SER A 52 -3.19 6.71 -7.21
C SER A 52 -2.85 6.55 -5.74
N VAL A 53 -1.63 6.10 -5.44
CA VAL A 53 -1.12 5.87 -4.09
C VAL A 53 0.10 6.78 -3.88
N LEU A 54 0.11 7.46 -2.74
CA LEU A 54 1.19 8.33 -2.30
C LEU A 54 1.94 7.64 -1.16
N PHE A 55 3.21 7.33 -1.38
CA PHE A 55 4.11 6.78 -0.38
C PHE A 55 4.99 7.88 0.16
N ASP A 56 4.80 8.23 1.44
CA ASP A 56 5.72 9.09 2.16
C ASP A 56 6.66 8.22 3.01
N SER A 57 7.96 8.23 2.68
CA SER A 57 8.96 7.48 3.45
C SER A 57 9.19 8.03 4.86
N GLY A 58 8.71 9.26 5.14
CA GLY A 58 8.75 9.88 6.46
C GLY A 58 7.53 9.56 7.33
N ALA A 59 6.49 8.93 6.78
CA ALA A 59 5.27 8.60 7.52
C ALA A 59 5.38 7.23 8.21
N ASP A 60 4.99 7.16 9.48
CA ASP A 60 4.94 5.90 10.23
C ASP A 60 3.82 4.96 9.75
N ARG A 61 2.75 5.54 9.17
CA ARG A 61 1.52 4.84 8.78
C ARG A 61 0.92 5.45 7.52
N SER A 62 0.27 4.63 6.71
CA SER A 62 -0.50 5.07 5.54
C SER A 62 -1.99 5.00 5.82
N PHE A 63 -2.75 6.00 5.37
CA PHE A 63 -4.20 6.06 5.51
C PHE A 63 -4.85 6.16 4.13
N VAL A 64 -6.08 5.67 4.03
CA VAL A 64 -6.92 5.76 2.84
C VAL A 64 -8.23 6.41 3.25
N SER A 65 -8.79 7.25 2.38
CA SER A 65 -10.06 7.90 2.67
C SER A 65 -11.20 6.87 2.72
N THR A 66 -12.20 7.12 3.55
CA THR A 66 -13.43 6.31 3.58
C THR A 66 -14.18 6.34 2.25
N THR A 67 -14.08 7.43 1.48
CA THR A 67 -14.61 7.47 0.11
C THR A 67 -13.92 6.45 -0.80
N CYS A 68 -12.61 6.29 -0.68
CA CYS A 68 -11.88 5.26 -1.43
C CYS A 68 -12.33 3.84 -1.04
N SER A 69 -12.57 3.55 0.24
CA SER A 69 -13.07 2.22 0.64
C SER A 69 -14.44 1.90 0.05
N THR A 70 -15.36 2.88 0.04
CA THR A 70 -16.68 2.71 -0.60
C THR A 70 -16.58 2.48 -2.10
N LEU A 71 -15.65 3.15 -2.78
CA LEU A 71 -15.43 2.95 -4.22
C LEU A 71 -14.87 1.56 -4.53
N LEU A 72 -14.06 1.02 -3.61
CA LEU A 72 -13.46 -0.30 -3.74
C LEU A 72 -14.42 -1.42 -3.33
N ASP A 73 -15.61 -1.13 -2.80
CA ASP A 73 -16.56 -2.11 -2.25
C ASP A 73 -15.89 -3.08 -1.24
N VAL A 74 -14.98 -2.53 -0.42
CA VAL A 74 -14.29 -3.27 0.64
C VAL A 74 -14.94 -2.96 1.98
N ILE A 75 -15.32 -4.01 2.69
CA ILE A 75 -15.84 -3.91 4.06
C ILE A 75 -14.65 -3.65 4.99
N SER A 76 -14.75 -2.58 5.79
CA SER A 76 -13.76 -2.28 6.82
C SER A 76 -14.04 -3.05 8.11
N ASP A 77 -12.97 -3.45 8.80
CA ASP A 77 -13.04 -3.98 10.15
C ASP A 77 -12.70 -2.89 11.18
N THR A 78 -13.27 -3.01 12.39
CA THR A 78 -13.00 -2.09 13.50
C THR A 78 -11.87 -2.59 14.38
N LEU A 79 -10.97 -1.68 14.73
CA LEU A 79 -9.90 -1.85 15.70
C LEU A 79 -10.36 -1.43 17.10
N ASP A 80 -9.73 -2.02 18.12
CA ASP A 80 -9.90 -1.64 19.53
C ASP A 80 -9.25 -0.29 19.87
N VAL A 81 -8.36 0.18 18.99
CA VAL A 81 -7.65 1.47 19.13
C VAL A 81 -8.02 2.41 18.01
N SER A 82 -8.12 3.71 18.32
CA SER A 82 -8.33 4.77 17.34
C SER A 82 -7.04 5.53 17.04
N TYR A 83 -7.01 6.15 15.85
CA TYR A 83 -5.92 6.99 15.36
C TYR A 83 -6.45 8.38 15.05
N ALA A 84 -5.79 9.39 15.60
CA ALA A 84 -5.94 10.77 15.15
C ALA A 84 -5.08 10.99 13.91
N VAL A 85 -5.71 11.42 12.82
CA VAL A 85 -5.09 11.69 11.52
C VAL A 85 -5.24 13.18 11.25
N GLU A 86 -4.11 13.89 11.17
CA GLU A 86 -4.09 15.28 10.73
C GLU A 86 -4.20 15.32 9.20
N LEU A 87 -5.20 16.03 8.70
CA LEU A 87 -5.47 16.25 7.28
C LEU A 87 -4.77 17.52 6.80
N ALA A 88 -4.63 17.66 5.48
CA ALA A 88 -3.95 18.80 4.86
C ALA A 88 -4.62 20.16 5.17
N ASP A 89 -5.90 20.17 5.55
CA ASP A 89 -6.64 21.36 5.98
C ASP A 89 -6.52 21.63 7.49
N ILE A 90 -5.54 20.99 8.16
CA ILE A 90 -5.23 21.13 9.59
C ILE A 90 -6.38 20.59 10.47
N ARG A 91 -7.29 19.82 9.89
CA ARG A 91 -8.34 19.13 10.64
C ARG A 91 -7.83 17.80 11.14
N ILE A 92 -8.24 17.43 12.34
CA ILE A 92 -7.97 16.11 12.89
C ILE A 92 -9.20 15.25 12.65
N SER A 93 -9.01 14.08 12.04
CA SER A 93 -10.01 13.04 11.88
C SER A 93 -9.62 11.84 12.72
N GLU A 94 -10.56 11.28 13.46
CA GLU A 94 -10.32 10.05 14.21
C GLU A 94 -10.83 8.85 13.40
N THR A 95 -10.03 7.79 13.31
CA THR A 95 -10.41 6.53 12.67
C THR A 95 -9.96 5.33 13.48
N ASN A 96 -10.83 4.34 13.61
CA ASN A 96 -10.53 3.03 14.16
C ASN A 96 -10.78 1.92 13.13
N ASN A 97 -10.89 2.23 11.85
CA ASN A 97 -11.21 1.25 10.82
C ASN A 97 -9.97 0.84 10.03
N VAL A 98 -9.89 -0.45 9.69
CA VAL A 98 -8.88 -1.04 8.79
C VAL A 98 -9.60 -1.66 7.59
N LEU A 99 -8.99 -1.55 6.40
CA LEU A 99 -9.47 -2.20 5.17
C LEU A 99 -8.76 -3.51 4.90
#